data_AF-A0A5D4M9N7-F1
#
_entry.id   AF-A0A5D4M9N7-F1
#
_cell.length_a   1.000
_cell.length_b   1.000
_cell.length_c   1.000
_cell.angle_alpha   90.00
_cell.angle_beta   90.00
_cell.angle_gamma   90.00
#
_symmetry.space_group_name_H-M   'P 1'
#
loop_
_entity.id
_entity.type
_entity.pdbx_description
1 polymer ?
#
loop_
_entity_poly.entity_id
_entity_poly.type
_entity_poly.pdbx_seq_one_letter_code
_entity_poly.pdbx_strand_id
1 'polypeptide(L)'
;MLGLKKSKTTYGNKALRTVAVECSFATDRQVNRISAHRKRIMKRQGKAKARIASAHLLLTIAYNILKTKEPYQELGPDYYQQKEQNKDLKIIQYLKKKGYNIELREDKSA
;
A
#
# COMPACT_ATOMS: atom_id res chain seq x y z
N MET A 1 2.73 22.48 14.99
CA MET A 1 1.70 21.78 14.20
C MET A 1 2.08 21.84 12.71
N LEU A 2 2.56 20.75 12.13
CA LEU A 2 2.83 20.72 10.68
C LEU A 2 1.49 20.67 9.93
N GLY A 3 1.12 21.78 9.29
CA GLY A 3 -0.09 21.90 8.51
C GLY A 3 -0.16 20.84 7.41
N LEU A 4 -1.23 20.03 7.44
CA LEU A 4 -1.47 19.00 6.44
C LEU A 4 -1.63 19.64 5.05
N LYS A 5 -0.59 19.58 4.21
CA LYS A 5 -0.68 20.00 2.80
C LYS A 5 -1.81 19.20 2.13
N LYS A 6 -2.83 19.90 1.65
CA LYS A 6 -3.93 19.30 0.88
C LYS A 6 -3.43 18.90 -0.51
N SER A 7 -3.13 17.62 -0.68
CA SER A 7 -2.84 17.02 -2.00
C SER A 7 -4.17 16.70 -2.72
N LYS A 8 -4.34 17.22 -3.94
CA LYS A 8 -5.47 16.89 -4.82
C LYS A 8 -5.10 15.73 -5.75
N THR A 9 -6.07 14.91 -6.11
CA THR A 9 -5.91 13.91 -7.19
C THR A 9 -5.84 14.63 -8.54
N THR A 10 -5.13 14.05 -9.50
CA THR A 10 -5.09 14.55 -10.88
C THR A 10 -6.45 14.44 -11.57
N TYR A 11 -6.68 15.28 -12.58
CA TYR A 11 -7.85 15.19 -13.43
C TYR A 11 -7.77 13.95 -14.34
N GLY A 12 -8.93 13.37 -14.65
CA GLY A 12 -9.05 12.18 -15.48
C GLY A 12 -10.51 11.86 -15.78
N ASN A 13 -10.77 10.73 -16.44
CA ASN A 13 -12.13 10.30 -16.79
C ASN A 13 -12.97 10.07 -15.52
N LYS A 14 -14.08 10.82 -15.40
CA LYS A 14 -14.97 10.77 -14.23
C LYS A 14 -15.67 9.42 -14.09
N ALA A 15 -16.13 8.82 -15.19
CA ALA A 15 -16.82 7.54 -15.19
C ALA A 15 -15.87 6.42 -14.75
N LEU A 16 -14.66 6.37 -15.32
CA LEU A 16 -13.64 5.39 -14.93
C LEU A 16 -13.31 5.49 -13.44
N ARG A 17 -13.19 6.71 -12.92
CA ARG A 17 -12.93 6.93 -11.49
C ARG A 17 -14.06 6.36 -10.62
N THR A 18 -15.31 6.59 -10.98
CA THR A 18 -16.47 6.07 -10.22
C THR A 18 -16.46 4.55 -10.22
N VAL A 19 -16.34 3.93 -11.40
CA VAL A 19 -16.31 2.46 -11.54
C VAL A 19 -15.15 1.85 -10.76
N ALA A 20 -13.93 2.42 -10.86
CA ALA A 20 -12.77 1.90 -10.13
C ALA A 20 -12.95 1.99 -8.61
N VAL A 21 -13.64 3.01 -8.11
CA VAL A 21 -13.96 3.15 -6.68
C VAL A 21 -15.00 2.11 -6.25
N GLU A 22 -16.03 1.87 -7.05
CA GLU A 22 -17.04 0.84 -6.78
C GLU A 22 -16.43 -0.57 -6.78
N CYS A 23 -15.62 -0.90 -7.79
CA CYS A 23 -14.89 -2.17 -7.83
C CYS A 23 -13.98 -2.32 -6.61
N SER A 24 -13.24 -1.27 -6.23
CA SER A 24 -12.43 -1.31 -5.03
C SER A 24 -13.26 -1.51 -3.75
N PHE A 25 -14.47 -0.93 -3.69
CA PHE A 25 -15.36 -1.12 -2.55
C PHE A 25 -15.89 -2.56 -2.45
N ALA A 26 -16.16 -3.21 -3.59
CA ALA A 26 -16.56 -4.62 -3.63
C ALA A 26 -15.50 -5.55 -3.00
N THR A 27 -14.21 -5.20 -3.09
CA THR A 27 -13.12 -5.98 -2.49
C THR A 27 -13.02 -5.86 -0.97
N ASP A 28 -13.79 -4.96 -0.33
CA ASP A 28 -13.56 -4.61 1.08
C ASP A 28 -13.80 -5.76 2.07
N ARG A 29 -14.76 -6.62 1.77
CA ARG A 29 -15.07 -7.81 2.57
C ARG A 29 -14.10 -8.98 2.34
N GLN A 30 -13.24 -8.89 1.32
CA GLN A 30 -12.30 -9.94 0.98
C GLN A 30 -11.01 -9.83 1.79
N VAL A 31 -10.33 -10.95 1.96
CA VAL A 31 -8.99 -11.00 2.59
C VAL A 31 -7.96 -11.05 1.47
N ASN A 32 -7.50 -9.87 1.03
CA ASN A 32 -6.56 -9.74 -0.08
C ASN A 32 -5.68 -8.48 0.07
N ARG A 33 -4.73 -8.29 -0.84
CA ARG A 33 -3.83 -7.14 -0.84
C ARG A 33 -4.56 -5.80 -0.95
N ILE A 34 -5.65 -5.74 -1.72
CA ILE A 34 -6.39 -4.50 -1.98
C ILE A 34 -7.11 -4.04 -0.71
N SER A 35 -7.81 -4.93 -0.02
CA SER A 35 -8.51 -4.64 1.23
C SER A 35 -7.51 -4.30 2.35
N ALA A 36 -6.37 -5.00 2.42
CA ALA A 36 -5.28 -4.67 3.34
C ALA A 36 -4.67 -3.29 3.05
N HIS A 37 -4.46 -2.94 1.78
CA HIS A 37 -4.00 -1.61 1.36
C HIS A 37 -4.99 -0.52 1.81
N ARG A 38 -6.28 -0.73 1.56
CA ARG A 38 -7.34 0.20 1.97
C ARG A 38 -7.33 0.43 3.48
N LYS A 39 -7.27 -0.65 4.29
CA LYS A 39 -7.21 -0.57 5.76
C LYS A 39 -6.01 0.25 6.23
N ARG A 40 -4.82 0.05 5.65
CA ARG A 40 -3.62 0.83 5.98
C ARG A 40 -3.78 2.32 5.66
N ILE A 41 -4.27 2.65 4.47
CA ILE A 41 -4.48 4.06 4.09
C ILE A 41 -5.59 4.69 4.92
N MET A 42 -6.63 3.95 5.25
CA MET A 42 -7.73 4.42 6.10
C MET A 42 -7.22 4.82 7.49
N LYS A 43 -6.37 3.99 8.13
CA LYS A 43 -5.75 4.31 9.43
C LYS A 43 -4.94 5.60 9.39
N ARG A 44 -4.26 5.88 8.27
CA ARG A 44 -3.35 7.04 8.14
C ARG A 44 -4.02 8.32 7.61
N GLN A 45 -4.99 8.20 6.72
CA GLN A 45 -5.50 9.32 5.91
C GLN A 45 -7.03 9.42 5.83
N GLY A 46 -7.75 8.49 6.48
CA GLY A 46 -9.21 8.46 6.52
C GLY A 46 -9.88 7.76 5.34
N LYS A 47 -11.18 7.48 5.50
CA LYS A 47 -11.99 6.61 4.61
C LYS A 47 -12.06 7.11 3.16
N ALA A 48 -12.20 8.42 2.95
CA ALA A 48 -12.36 8.99 1.61
C ALA A 48 -11.09 8.82 0.77
N LYS A 49 -9.92 9.15 1.35
CA LYS A 49 -8.62 8.99 0.69
C LYS A 49 -8.27 7.52 0.46
N ALA A 50 -8.63 6.65 1.40
CA ALA A 50 -8.42 5.22 1.26
C ALA A 50 -9.16 4.61 0.06
N ARG A 51 -10.40 5.03 -0.20
CA ARG A 51 -11.16 4.59 -1.39
C ARG A 51 -10.46 4.95 -2.69
N ILE A 52 -10.06 6.22 -2.84
CA ILE A 52 -9.35 6.69 -4.04
C ILE A 52 -8.00 6.00 -4.21
N ALA A 53 -7.22 5.83 -3.12
CA ALA A 53 -5.94 5.15 -3.17
C ALA A 53 -6.07 3.67 -3.61
N SER A 54 -7.10 2.99 -3.12
CA SER A 54 -7.35 1.59 -3.45
C SER A 54 -7.85 1.42 -4.89
N ALA A 55 -8.66 2.35 -5.40
CA ALA A 55 -9.02 2.41 -6.82
C ALA A 55 -7.79 2.60 -7.72
N HIS A 56 -6.84 3.47 -7.31
CA HIS A 56 -5.59 3.66 -8.04
C HIS A 56 -4.72 2.39 -8.04
N LEU A 57 -4.65 1.67 -6.91
CA LEU A 57 -3.98 0.37 -6.84
C LEU A 57 -4.62 -0.65 -7.79
N LEU A 58 -5.95 -0.73 -7.82
CA LEU A 58 -6.68 -1.63 -8.72
C LEU A 58 -6.40 -1.31 -10.19
N LEU A 59 -6.41 -0.03 -10.57
CA LEU A 59 -6.05 0.41 -11.93
C LEU A 59 -4.60 0.06 -12.28
N THR A 60 -3.68 0.17 -11.32
CA THR A 60 -2.28 -0.22 -11.52
C THR A 60 -2.15 -1.72 -11.76
N ILE A 61 -2.92 -2.54 -11.03
CA ILE A 61 -3.00 -3.98 -11.25
C ILE A 61 -3.53 -4.27 -12.65
N ALA A 62 -4.65 -3.67 -13.04
CA ALA A 62 -5.24 -3.83 -14.37
C ALA A 62 -4.27 -3.43 -15.49
N TYR A 63 -3.58 -2.30 -15.35
CA TYR A 63 -2.55 -1.86 -16.29
C TYR A 63 -1.44 -2.90 -16.45
N ASN A 64 -0.95 -3.48 -15.35
CA ASN A 64 0.11 -4.49 -15.43
C ASN A 64 -0.38 -5.78 -16.09
N ILE A 65 -1.59 -6.26 -15.77
CA ILE A 65 -2.19 -7.43 -16.45
C ILE A 65 -2.24 -7.19 -17.96
N LEU A 66 -2.74 -6.03 -18.39
CA LEU A 66 -2.84 -5.69 -19.81
C LEU A 66 -1.47 -5.55 -20.48
N LYS A 67 -0.48 -5.02 -19.76
CA LYS A 67 0.87 -4.80 -20.27
C LYS A 67 1.68 -6.08 -20.39
N THR A 68 1.67 -6.93 -19.36
CA THR A 68 2.46 -8.17 -19.33
C THR A 68 1.72 -9.35 -19.96
N LYS A 69 0.39 -9.25 -20.11
CA LYS A 69 -0.52 -10.33 -20.52
C LYS A 69 -0.50 -11.52 -19.55
N GLU A 70 -0.08 -11.29 -18.31
CA GLU A 70 -0.08 -12.29 -17.26
C GLU A 70 -1.29 -12.11 -16.35
N PRO A 71 -1.93 -13.21 -15.91
CA PRO A 71 -3.05 -13.13 -15.00
C PRO A 71 -2.61 -12.55 -13.64
N TYR A 72 -3.54 -11.87 -12.97
CA TYR A 72 -3.27 -11.33 -11.64
C TYR A 72 -3.00 -12.45 -10.63
N GLN A 73 -1.83 -12.39 -10.01
CA GLN A 73 -1.48 -13.23 -8.86
C GLN A 73 -1.68 -12.44 -7.58
N GLU A 74 -2.62 -12.88 -6.74
CA GLU A 74 -2.91 -12.23 -5.47
C GLU A 74 -1.79 -12.52 -4.46
N LEU A 75 -1.15 -11.44 -3.97
CA LEU A 75 0.02 -11.53 -3.08
C LEU A 75 -0.37 -11.69 -1.61
N GLY A 76 -1.66 -11.54 -1.30
CA GLY A 76 -2.21 -11.69 0.04
C GLY A 76 -2.16 -10.40 0.89
N PRO A 77 -2.83 -10.41 2.05
CA PRO A 77 -2.94 -9.24 2.93
C PRO A 77 -1.59 -8.81 3.54
N ASP A 78 -0.68 -9.75 3.75
CA ASP A 78 0.60 -9.53 4.46
C ASP A 78 1.74 -9.08 3.56
N TYR A 79 1.53 -9.05 2.25
CA TYR A 79 2.55 -8.70 1.25
C TYR A 79 3.35 -7.44 1.60
N TYR A 80 2.68 -6.41 2.11
CA TYR A 80 3.36 -5.16 2.44
C TYR A 80 4.09 -5.21 3.79
N GLN A 81 3.65 -6.01 4.76
CA GLN A 81 4.39 -6.22 6.01
C GLN A 81 5.74 -6.87 5.72
N GLN A 82 5.73 -7.94 4.90
CA GLN A 82 6.96 -8.57 4.41
C GLN A 82 7.86 -7.58 3.67
N LYS A 83 7.27 -6.66 2.88
CA LYS A 83 8.03 -5.60 2.19
C LYS A 83 8.64 -4.58 3.15
N GLU A 84 8.00 -4.27 4.29
CA GLU A 84 8.56 -3.39 5.31
C GLU A 84 9.71 -4.05 6.06
N GLN A 85 9.55 -5.30 6.50
CA GLN A 85 10.65 -6.08 7.11
C GLN A 85 11.89 -6.11 6.20
N ASN A 86 11.69 -6.32 4.90
CA ASN A 86 12.76 -6.29 3.91
C ASN A 86 13.46 -4.92 3.80
N LYS A 87 12.78 -3.80 4.08
CA LYS A 87 13.42 -2.48 4.11
C LYS A 87 14.25 -2.30 5.38
N ASP A 88 13.74 -2.76 6.51
CA ASP A 88 14.46 -2.67 7.80
C ASP A 88 15.76 -3.45 7.73
N LEU A 89 15.74 -4.66 7.14
CA LEU A 89 16.93 -5.46 6.86
C LEU A 89 17.95 -4.71 5.98
N LYS A 90 17.49 -4.02 4.93
CA LYS A 90 18.36 -3.20 4.06
C LYS A 90 18.97 -2.01 4.80
N ILE A 91 18.22 -1.38 5.71
CA ILE A 91 18.73 -0.30 6.55
C ILE A 91 19.80 -0.81 7.51
N ILE A 92 19.56 -1.96 8.16
CA ILE A 92 20.54 -2.61 9.05
C ILE A 92 21.82 -2.91 8.28
N GLN A 93 21.73 -3.50 7.08
CA GLN A 93 22.88 -3.77 6.23
C GLN A 93 23.65 -2.50 5.85
N TYR A 94 22.91 -1.43 5.51
CA TYR A 94 23.50 -0.13 5.18
C TYR A 94 24.27 0.48 6.35
N LEU A 95 23.71 0.43 7.56
CA LEU A 95 24.35 0.95 8.77
C LEU A 95 25.58 0.13 9.17
N LYS A 96 25.52 -1.22 9.07
CA LYS A 96 26.69 -2.09 9.28
C LYS A 96 27.83 -1.74 8.31
N LYS A 97 27.51 -1.51 7.03
CA LYS A 97 28.49 -1.11 6.02
C LYS A 97 29.16 0.24 6.31
N LYS A 98 28.49 1.13 7.04
CA LYS A 98 29.06 2.41 7.49
C LYS A 98 29.93 2.29 8.75
N GLY A 99 30.09 1.10 9.31
CA GLY A 99 30.91 0.86 10.50
C GLY A 99 30.16 1.04 11.82
N TYR A 100 28.83 1.19 11.81
CA TYR A 100 28.05 1.19 13.04
C TYR A 100 27.88 -0.26 13.55
N ASN A 101 28.16 -0.47 14.84
CA ASN A 101 27.80 -1.71 15.51
C ASN A 101 26.31 -1.67 15.88
N ILE A 102 25.55 -2.67 15.46
CA ILE A 102 24.09 -2.72 15.65
C ILE A 102 23.77 -3.95 16.49
N GLU A 103 23.33 -3.70 17.71
CA GLU A 103 22.83 -4.72 18.63
C GLU A 103 21.30 -4.73 18.57
N LEU A 104 20.72 -5.88 18.25
CA LEU A 104 19.28 -6.07 18.37
C LEU A 104 18.97 -6.32 19.84
N ARG A 105 18.30 -5.37 20.49
CA ARG A 105 17.70 -5.59 21.80
C ARG A 105 16.26 -6.01 21.58
N GLU A 106 15.92 -7.23 21.98
CA GLU A 106 14.53 -7.64 22.11
C GLU A 106 13.97 -6.94 23.35
N ASP A 107 13.28 -5.82 23.15
CA ASP A 107 12.43 -5.29 24.20
C ASP A 107 11.24 -6.24 24.37
N LYS A 108 11.32 -7.13 25.36
CA LYS A 108 10.17 -7.91 25.84
C LYS A 108 9.09 -6.96 26.34
N SER A 109 8.11 -6.63 25.50
CA SER A 109 6.81 -6.04 25.87
C SER A 109 5.97 -5.94 24.59
N ALA A 110 4.70 -6.34 24.51
CA ALA A 110 3.73 -6.91 25.43
C ALA A 110 2.64 -7.61 24.59
#